data_AF-A0A136JJ57-F1
#
_entry.id   AF-A0A136JJ57-F1
#
_cell.length_a   1.000
_cell.length_b   1.000
_cell.length_c   1.000
_cell.angle_alpha   90.00
_cell.angle_beta   90.00
_cell.angle_gamma   90.00
#
_symmetry.space_group_name_H-M   'P 1'
#
loop_
_entity.id
_entity.type
_entity.pdbx_description
1 polymer ?
#
loop_
_entity_poly.entity_id
_entity_poly.type
_entity_poly.pdbx_seq_one_letter_code
_entity_poly.pdbx_strand_id
1 'polypeptide(L)'
;MAPLVPHWQRPSHPDVQEVIVLDATEFTTKSISRVDLPPFGLFANMSYPPCTEVDAPSYASVQSGRDRHFLLNSDLMYINHSCEPSLIFDTGNSNIVAGPNGLKVGDELTFFYPSTEWHMAQPFDCLCGKPTCRGRISGAQNMTAAQLSGLWLNGHIRELLEEQAHQKNGATTTATANGNGGPKQQHQQNGNTTTTTTTTTTTTTTTTTTTTDNAGDATAAALRSALTHAEQTAEAARRALDSYLSVVAAAAAADVGSAASRRGPTSRELSGEMGGDTTGVAA
;
A
#
# COMPACT_ATOMS: atom_id res chain seq x y z
N MET A 1 -11.95 25.99 11.12
CA MET A 1 -10.52 26.16 10.77
C MET A 1 -10.50 27.00 9.50
N ALA A 2 -9.57 27.96 9.36
CA ALA A 2 -9.43 28.68 8.09
C ALA A 2 -8.81 27.74 7.04
N PRO A 3 -9.25 27.79 5.78
CA PRO A 3 -8.67 26.99 4.70
C PRO A 3 -7.19 27.33 4.54
N LEU A 4 -6.37 26.32 4.23
CA LEU A 4 -4.96 26.52 3.93
C LEU A 4 -4.89 27.39 2.69
N VAL A 5 -4.16 28.49 2.76
CA VAL A 5 -3.84 29.28 1.57
C VAL A 5 -2.73 28.52 0.84
N PRO A 6 -2.97 27.95 -0.35
CA PRO A 6 -1.93 27.24 -1.07
C PRO A 6 -0.79 28.19 -1.41
N HIS A 7 0.44 27.75 -1.15
CA HIS A 7 1.66 28.51 -1.43
C HIS A 7 2.50 27.88 -2.55
N TRP A 8 2.01 26.82 -3.18
CA TRP A 8 2.62 26.13 -4.33
C TRP A 8 1.95 26.52 -5.65
N GLN A 9 2.63 26.19 -6.76
CA GLN A 9 2.07 26.32 -8.10
C GLN A 9 0.90 25.35 -8.29
N ARG A 10 -0.23 25.86 -8.82
CA ARG A 10 -1.45 25.08 -9.06
C ARG A 10 -1.80 25.06 -10.56
N PRO A 11 -2.08 23.90 -11.17
CA PRO A 11 -1.91 22.57 -10.59
C PRO A 11 -0.42 22.22 -10.45
N SER A 12 -0.10 21.52 -9.36
CA SER A 12 1.24 20.98 -9.06
C SER A 12 1.53 19.69 -9.82
N HIS A 13 0.49 18.90 -10.12
CA HIS A 13 0.57 17.59 -10.78
C HIS A 13 -0.39 17.50 -11.98
N PRO A 14 -0.31 18.43 -12.96
CA PRO A 14 -1.30 18.55 -14.04
C PRO A 14 -1.47 17.28 -14.89
N ASP A 15 -0.42 16.46 -14.99
CA ASP A 15 -0.41 15.28 -15.84
C ASP A 15 -1.12 14.07 -15.20
N VAL A 16 -1.19 14.02 -13.87
CA VAL A 16 -1.70 12.85 -13.14
C VAL A 16 -2.91 13.14 -12.26
N GLN A 17 -3.12 14.39 -11.83
CA GLN A 17 -4.15 14.78 -10.89
C GLN A 17 -4.96 16.00 -11.38
N GLU A 18 -6.27 15.92 -11.22
CA GLU A 18 -7.18 17.05 -11.30
C GLU A 18 -7.85 17.31 -9.97
N VAL A 19 -7.82 18.55 -9.49
CA VAL A 19 -8.55 18.95 -8.28
C VAL A 19 -9.82 19.67 -8.67
N ILE A 20 -10.97 19.09 -8.30
CA ILE A 20 -12.29 19.66 -8.47
C ILE A 20 -12.73 20.27 -7.15
N VAL A 21 -13.10 21.56 -7.16
CA VAL A 21 -13.76 22.22 -6.03
C VAL A 21 -15.26 22.03 -6.18
N LEU A 22 -15.88 21.30 -5.25
CA LEU A 22 -17.31 21.01 -5.27
C LEU A 22 -18.11 22.18 -4.69
N ASP A 23 -17.68 22.66 -3.52
CA ASP A 23 -18.23 23.85 -2.87
C ASP A 23 -17.10 24.70 -2.28
N ALA A 24 -16.95 25.92 -2.79
CA ALA A 24 -15.92 26.86 -2.35
C ALA A 24 -16.18 27.43 -0.94
N THR A 25 -17.43 27.38 -0.48
CA THR A 25 -17.85 27.86 0.85
C THR A 25 -17.70 26.78 1.92
N GLU A 26 -17.84 25.51 1.56
CA GLU A 26 -17.62 24.36 2.46
C GLU A 26 -16.20 23.77 2.33
N PHE A 27 -15.38 24.31 1.44
CA PHE A 27 -14.02 23.85 1.15
C PHE A 27 -13.96 22.37 0.76
N THR A 28 -15.02 21.85 0.15
CA THR A 28 -15.11 20.47 -0.29
C THR A 28 -14.43 20.34 -1.64
N THR A 29 -13.40 19.49 -1.70
CA THR A 29 -12.64 19.22 -2.91
C THR A 29 -12.61 17.72 -3.19
N LYS A 30 -12.39 17.35 -4.45
CA LYS A 30 -12.20 15.97 -4.89
C LYS A 30 -11.01 15.92 -5.84
N SER A 31 -10.17 14.91 -5.68
CA SER A 31 -9.04 14.65 -6.57
C SER A 31 -9.40 13.53 -7.54
N ILE A 32 -9.15 13.75 -8.83
CA ILE A 32 -9.47 12.83 -9.92
C ILE A 32 -8.19 12.42 -10.64
N SER A 33 -8.08 11.14 -10.99
CA SER A 33 -6.98 10.60 -11.78
C SER A 33 -7.05 11.09 -13.23
N ARG A 34 -5.91 11.52 -13.77
CA ARG A 34 -5.73 11.83 -15.20
C ARG A 34 -5.00 10.73 -15.98
N VAL A 35 -4.62 9.65 -15.29
CA VAL A 35 -3.83 8.55 -15.87
C VAL A 35 -4.46 7.19 -15.60
N ASP A 36 -4.16 6.26 -16.50
CA ASP A 36 -4.33 4.82 -16.25
C ASP A 36 -3.03 4.26 -15.66
N LEU A 37 -3.13 3.53 -14.55
CA LEU A 37 -2.00 2.81 -13.97
C LEU A 37 -2.36 1.35 -13.72
N PRO A 38 -1.43 0.41 -13.96
CA PRO A 38 -1.60 -0.96 -13.49
C PRO A 38 -1.63 -1.00 -11.95
N PRO A 39 -2.10 -2.11 -11.34
CA PRO A 39 -1.94 -2.34 -9.92
C PRO A 39 -0.52 -2.03 -9.44
N PHE A 40 -0.40 -1.25 -8.35
CA PHE A 40 0.88 -0.83 -7.77
C PHE A 40 1.79 0.03 -8.68
N GLY A 41 1.27 0.56 -9.78
CA GLY A 41 1.98 1.52 -10.62
C GLY A 41 2.28 2.82 -9.86
N LEU A 42 3.44 3.43 -10.14
CA LEU A 42 3.83 4.71 -9.54
C LEU A 42 2.88 5.82 -10.01
N PHE A 43 2.25 6.52 -9.05
CA PHE A 43 1.37 7.66 -9.31
C PHE A 43 2.12 8.98 -9.18
N ALA A 44 2.81 9.19 -8.06
CA ALA A 44 3.60 10.40 -7.81
C ALA A 44 4.74 10.11 -6.83
N ASN A 45 5.77 10.96 -6.83
CA ASN A 45 6.83 10.93 -5.84
C ASN A 45 6.74 12.18 -4.96
N MET A 46 6.74 12.00 -3.64
CA MET A 46 6.58 13.08 -2.65
C MET A 46 7.80 14.01 -2.55
N SER A 47 8.87 13.73 -3.29
CA SER A 47 10.02 14.63 -3.44
C SER A 47 9.77 15.73 -4.48
N TYR A 48 8.67 15.68 -5.23
CA TYR A 48 8.36 16.67 -6.26
C TYR A 48 6.84 16.96 -6.40
N PRO A 49 6.38 18.19 -6.10
CA PRO A 49 7.09 19.24 -5.37
C PRO A 49 7.58 18.75 -4.01
N PRO A 50 8.69 19.28 -3.48
CA PRO A 50 9.29 18.77 -2.25
C PRO A 50 8.38 19.01 -1.04
N CYS A 51 8.19 17.94 -0.26
CA CYS A 51 7.57 18.02 1.05
C CYS A 51 8.45 18.77 2.06
N THR A 52 7.82 19.39 3.06
CA THR A 52 8.52 20.04 4.19
C THR A 52 8.25 19.26 5.47
N GLU A 53 9.29 18.92 6.23
CA GLU A 53 9.14 18.30 7.55
C GLU A 53 8.62 19.28 8.59
N VAL A 54 7.71 18.80 9.43
CA VAL A 54 7.12 19.54 10.54
C VAL A 54 7.03 18.66 11.78
N ASP A 55 7.26 19.27 12.93
CA ASP A 55 7.31 18.56 14.22
C ASP A 55 5.94 18.36 14.87
N ALA A 56 4.88 18.96 14.30
CA ALA A 56 3.54 18.91 14.85
C ALA A 56 2.50 18.51 13.80
N PRO A 57 1.57 17.60 14.14
CA PRO A 57 0.50 17.21 13.25
C PRO A 57 -0.48 18.38 13.02
N SER A 58 -0.92 18.53 11.79
CA SER A 58 -2.00 19.42 11.38
C SER A 58 -2.94 18.69 10.43
N TYR A 59 -4.08 19.31 10.10
CA TYR A 59 -5.00 18.73 9.11
C TYR A 59 -4.40 18.63 7.69
N ALA A 60 -3.30 19.37 7.42
CA ALA A 60 -2.63 19.42 6.13
C ALA A 60 -1.29 18.66 6.11
N SER A 61 -0.96 17.95 7.18
CA SER A 61 0.26 17.16 7.28
C SER A 61 -0.02 15.66 7.19
N VAL A 62 0.93 14.89 6.69
CA VAL A 62 0.91 13.43 6.65
C VAL A 62 2.04 12.88 7.52
N GLN A 63 1.74 11.94 8.41
CA GLN A 63 2.73 11.30 9.26
C GLN A 63 3.66 10.39 8.42
N SER A 64 4.98 10.60 8.59
CA SER A 64 6.05 9.92 7.84
C SER A 64 7.00 9.10 8.72
N GLY A 65 6.74 9.09 10.03
CA GLY A 65 7.45 8.28 11.01
C GLY A 65 6.77 8.39 12.36
N ARG A 66 7.37 7.83 13.41
CA ARG A 66 6.80 7.84 14.76
C ARG A 66 6.39 9.25 15.22
N ASP A 67 7.32 10.19 15.14
CA ASP A 67 7.17 11.57 15.63
C ASP A 67 7.47 12.59 14.52
N ARG A 68 7.25 12.21 13.25
CA ARG A 68 7.58 13.03 12.07
C ARG A 68 6.40 13.17 11.14
N HIS A 69 6.23 14.37 10.60
CA HIS A 69 5.18 14.70 9.65
C HIS A 69 5.73 15.51 8.47
N PHE A 70 5.08 15.39 7.33
CA PHE A 70 5.35 16.19 6.14
C PHE A 70 4.16 17.04 5.74
N LEU A 71 4.40 18.29 5.37
CA LEU A 71 3.50 19.06 4.53
C LEU A 71 3.77 18.70 3.07
N LEU A 72 2.72 18.31 2.35
CA LEU A 72 2.83 17.84 0.96
C LEU A 72 3.17 18.96 -0.04
N ASN A 73 2.93 20.23 0.33
CA ASN A 73 3.19 21.43 -0.48
C ASN A 73 2.74 21.32 -1.94
N SER A 74 1.64 20.61 -2.17
CA SER A 74 1.15 20.27 -3.50
C SER A 74 -0.32 19.89 -3.43
N ASP A 75 -0.93 19.74 -4.60
CA ASP A 75 -2.33 19.33 -4.73
C ASP A 75 -2.58 17.91 -4.22
N LEU A 76 -1.53 17.12 -3.94
CA LEU A 76 -1.64 15.83 -3.26
C LEU A 76 -2.36 15.95 -1.90
N MET A 77 -2.36 17.13 -1.28
CA MET A 77 -3.11 17.40 -0.05
C MET A 77 -4.64 17.27 -0.19
N TYR A 78 -5.15 17.36 -1.42
CA TYR A 78 -6.59 17.28 -1.71
C TYR A 78 -7.06 15.86 -2.00
N ILE A 79 -6.19 14.86 -1.79
CA ILE A 79 -6.54 13.45 -1.92
C ILE A 79 -7.27 13.02 -0.65
N ASN A 80 -8.55 12.70 -0.81
CA ASN A 80 -9.44 12.41 0.32
C ASN A 80 -9.25 11.01 0.90
N HIS A 81 -9.89 10.77 2.04
CA HIS A 81 -9.95 9.46 2.65
C HIS A 81 -10.92 8.52 1.91
N SER A 82 -10.54 7.24 1.78
CA SER A 82 -11.49 6.14 1.55
C SER A 82 -11.11 4.91 2.36
N CYS A 83 -12.12 4.18 2.81
CA CYS A 83 -11.94 2.87 3.45
C CYS A 83 -11.58 1.76 2.46
N GLU A 84 -11.85 1.97 1.17
CA GLU A 84 -11.35 1.17 0.05
C GLU A 84 -10.60 2.12 -0.89
N PRO A 85 -9.33 2.42 -0.59
CA PRO A 85 -8.59 3.48 -1.27
C PRO A 85 -8.14 3.10 -2.68
N SER A 86 -7.97 4.10 -3.53
CA SER A 86 -7.39 3.93 -4.87
C SER A 86 -5.87 4.12 -4.90
N LEU A 87 -5.29 4.73 -3.86
CA LEU A 87 -3.87 5.00 -3.70
C LEU A 87 -3.31 4.43 -2.40
N ILE A 88 -2.02 4.13 -2.44
CA ILE A 88 -1.18 3.79 -1.28
C ILE A 88 -0.15 4.90 -1.12
N PHE A 89 -0.09 5.47 0.08
CA PHE A 89 0.89 6.50 0.46
C PHE A 89 2.05 5.84 1.20
N ASP A 90 3.11 5.52 0.45
CA ASP A 90 4.35 4.96 0.98
C ASP A 90 5.31 6.07 1.39
N THR A 91 5.14 6.54 2.63
CA THR A 91 5.93 7.64 3.17
C THR A 91 7.37 7.23 3.48
N GLY A 92 7.61 5.94 3.75
CA GLY A 92 8.95 5.40 3.94
C GLY A 92 9.82 5.50 2.68
N ASN A 93 9.22 5.27 1.50
CA ASN A 93 9.92 5.37 0.21
C ASN A 93 9.64 6.68 -0.55
N SER A 94 8.91 7.62 0.05
CA SER A 94 8.49 8.88 -0.59
C SER A 94 7.71 8.68 -1.90
N ASN A 95 6.92 7.61 -1.99
CA ASN A 95 6.16 7.25 -3.19
C ASN A 95 4.65 7.19 -2.91
N ILE A 96 3.86 7.55 -3.92
CA ILE A 96 2.43 7.28 -3.97
C ILE A 96 2.21 6.33 -5.12
N VAL A 97 1.59 5.19 -4.86
CA VAL A 97 1.33 4.15 -5.86
C VAL A 97 -0.14 3.81 -5.96
N ALA A 98 -0.57 3.29 -7.10
CA ALA A 98 -1.92 2.80 -7.29
C ALA A 98 -2.20 1.61 -6.36
N GLY A 99 -3.45 1.48 -5.92
CA GLY A 99 -3.92 0.33 -5.15
C GLY A 99 -3.92 -0.98 -5.96
N PRO A 100 -4.38 -2.08 -5.35
CA PRO A 100 -4.39 -3.41 -5.98
C PRO A 100 -5.28 -3.51 -7.23
N ASN A 101 -6.21 -2.57 -7.42
CA ASN A 101 -7.07 -2.52 -8.60
C ASN A 101 -6.50 -1.66 -9.75
N GLY A 102 -5.33 -1.05 -9.55
CA GLY A 102 -4.80 -0.02 -10.45
C GLY A 102 -5.59 1.29 -10.35
N LEU A 103 -5.42 2.15 -11.35
CA LEU A 103 -6.15 3.39 -11.53
C LEU A 103 -6.63 3.53 -12.97
N LYS A 104 -7.80 4.15 -13.15
CA LYS A 104 -8.32 4.62 -14.43
C LYS A 104 -8.45 6.13 -14.47
N VAL A 105 -8.37 6.70 -15.66
CA VAL A 105 -8.72 8.10 -15.88
C VAL A 105 -10.16 8.33 -15.40
N GLY A 106 -10.37 9.36 -14.57
CA GLY A 106 -11.67 9.66 -13.98
C GLY A 106 -11.92 9.03 -12.61
N ASP A 107 -11.09 8.08 -12.16
CA ASP A 107 -11.21 7.53 -10.81
C ASP A 107 -10.94 8.60 -9.74
N GLU A 108 -11.67 8.52 -8.63
CA GLU A 108 -11.37 9.35 -7.47
C GLU A 108 -10.07 8.88 -6.82
N LEU A 109 -9.14 9.81 -6.60
CA LEU A 109 -7.91 9.60 -5.87
C LEU A 109 -8.20 9.68 -4.38
N THR A 110 -8.01 8.56 -3.68
CA THR A 110 -8.23 8.44 -2.24
C THR A 110 -7.18 7.56 -1.61
N PHE A 111 -6.84 7.81 -0.34
CA PHE A 111 -6.00 6.91 0.44
C PHE A 111 -6.59 6.63 1.82
N PHE A 112 -6.14 5.55 2.45
CA PHE A 112 -6.61 5.19 3.78
C PHE A 112 -5.79 5.95 4.82
N TYR A 113 -6.30 7.07 5.34
CA TYR A 113 -5.56 7.93 6.29
C TYR A 113 -4.90 7.17 7.46
N PRO A 114 -5.54 6.19 8.12
CA PRO A 114 -4.87 5.42 9.18
C PRO A 114 -3.69 4.54 8.71
N SER A 115 -3.41 4.45 7.41
CA SER A 115 -2.16 3.86 6.89
C SER A 115 -0.94 4.73 7.14
N THR A 116 -1.12 6.04 7.33
CA THR A 116 -0.07 7.01 7.69
C THR A 116 -0.27 7.49 9.12
N GLU A 117 -1.50 7.78 9.54
CA GLU A 117 -1.81 8.48 10.79
C GLU A 117 -2.07 7.53 11.98
N TRP A 118 -1.24 7.60 13.00
CA TRP A 118 -1.45 6.93 14.29
C TRP A 118 -2.61 7.55 15.05
N HIS A 119 -2.63 8.88 15.10
CA HIS A 119 -3.70 9.71 15.66
C HIS A 119 -4.03 10.84 14.69
N MET A 120 -5.30 10.97 14.32
CA MET A 120 -5.74 12.06 13.46
C MET A 120 -5.74 13.39 14.23
N ALA A 121 -5.08 14.42 13.69
CA ALA A 121 -5.20 15.78 14.21
C ALA A 121 -6.67 16.25 14.28
N GLN A 122 -7.48 15.80 13.32
CA GLN A 122 -8.92 16.06 13.27
C GLN A 122 -9.68 14.78 12.90
N PRO A 123 -10.24 14.06 13.88
CA PRO A 123 -11.12 12.94 13.62
C PRO A 123 -12.41 13.37 12.92
N PHE A 124 -12.95 12.52 12.04
CA PHE A 124 -14.15 12.81 11.25
C PHE A 124 -15.01 11.56 11.03
N ASP A 125 -16.28 11.76 10.70
CA ASP A 125 -17.18 10.68 10.30
C ASP A 125 -17.04 10.43 8.78
N CYS A 126 -16.70 9.20 8.38
CA CYS A 126 -16.38 8.88 7.00
C CYS A 126 -17.61 8.84 6.10
N LEU A 127 -17.51 9.53 4.96
CA LEU A 127 -18.55 9.61 3.93
C LEU A 127 -18.14 8.92 2.62
N CYS A 128 -17.17 7.99 2.65
CA CYS A 128 -16.64 7.36 1.43
C CYS A 128 -17.64 6.46 0.67
N GLY A 129 -18.77 6.10 1.29
CA GLY A 129 -19.83 5.30 0.66
C GLY A 129 -19.46 3.84 0.36
N LYS A 130 -18.30 3.37 0.79
CA LYS A 130 -17.83 2.00 0.51
C LYS A 130 -18.52 0.95 1.39
N PRO A 131 -18.82 -0.27 0.89
CA PRO A 131 -19.49 -1.32 1.67
C PRO A 131 -18.77 -1.68 2.96
N THR A 132 -17.44 -1.59 2.95
CA THR A 132 -16.62 -1.91 4.12
C THR A 132 -16.36 -0.68 5.02
N CYS A 133 -17.02 0.47 4.83
CA CYS A 133 -16.75 1.72 5.56
C CYS A 133 -16.61 1.54 7.08
N ARG A 134 -15.61 2.19 7.68
CA ARG A 134 -15.27 2.06 9.11
C ARG A 134 -15.97 3.10 10.00
N GLY A 135 -16.82 3.94 9.43
CA GLY A 135 -17.51 5.00 10.15
C GLY A 135 -16.54 6.10 10.57
N ARG A 136 -16.30 6.28 11.88
CA ARG A 136 -15.45 7.36 12.39
C ARG A 136 -13.97 7.05 12.24
N ILE A 137 -13.22 7.96 11.62
CA ILE A 137 -11.77 7.88 11.42
C ILE A 137 -11.07 8.76 12.45
N SER A 138 -10.22 8.15 13.28
CA SER A 138 -9.47 8.86 14.35
C SER A 138 -7.99 8.47 14.44
N GLY A 139 -7.50 7.68 13.49
CA GLY A 139 -6.12 7.18 13.45
C GLY A 139 -6.03 5.69 13.78
N ALA A 140 -4.92 5.07 13.41
CA ALA A 140 -4.70 3.62 13.52
C ALA A 140 -4.80 3.12 14.96
N GLN A 141 -4.42 3.93 15.95
CA GLN A 141 -4.38 3.55 17.37
C GLN A 141 -5.75 3.11 17.93
N ASN A 142 -6.82 3.59 17.31
CA ASN A 142 -8.21 3.37 17.73
C ASN A 142 -8.91 2.30 16.89
N MET A 143 -8.19 1.59 16.02
CA MET A 143 -8.74 0.57 15.13
C MET A 143 -8.38 -0.83 15.62
N THR A 144 -9.30 -1.77 15.40
CA THR A 144 -9.05 -3.20 15.66
C THR A 144 -8.23 -3.82 14.53
N ALA A 145 -7.55 -4.93 14.83
CA ALA A 145 -6.83 -5.71 13.81
C ALA A 145 -7.74 -6.11 12.62
N ALA A 146 -9.01 -6.43 12.89
CA ALA A 146 -9.98 -6.75 11.85
C ALA A 146 -10.28 -5.55 10.92
N GLN A 147 -10.38 -4.34 11.47
CA GLN A 147 -10.62 -3.13 10.67
C GLN A 147 -9.43 -2.73 9.80
N LEU A 148 -8.21 -3.08 10.22
CA LEU A 148 -6.95 -2.81 9.52
C LEU A 148 -6.53 -3.94 8.55
N SER A 149 -7.12 -5.13 8.69
CA SER A 149 -6.77 -6.29 7.88
C SER A 149 -6.98 -6.04 6.38
N GLY A 150 -6.02 -6.46 5.56
CA GLY A 150 -6.06 -6.32 4.10
C GLY A 150 -5.71 -4.92 3.58
N LEU A 151 -5.44 -3.95 4.47
CA LEU A 151 -4.97 -2.63 4.09
C LEU A 151 -3.45 -2.56 4.18
N TRP A 152 -2.85 -1.79 3.28
CA TRP A 152 -1.43 -1.47 3.38
C TRP A 152 -1.21 -0.43 4.48
N LEU A 153 -0.19 -0.63 5.33
CA LEU A 153 0.18 0.25 6.43
C LEU A 153 1.68 0.59 6.37
N ASN A 154 2.01 1.86 6.60
CA ASN A 154 3.41 2.28 6.71
C ASN A 154 4.12 1.54 7.85
N GLY A 155 5.46 1.45 7.75
CA GLY A 155 6.30 0.78 8.74
C GLY A 155 6.08 1.32 10.16
N HIS A 156 6.07 2.63 10.34
CA HIS A 156 5.88 3.26 11.64
C HIS A 156 4.51 2.95 12.27
N ILE A 157 3.46 2.79 11.46
CA ILE A 157 2.14 2.39 11.98
C ILE A 157 2.16 0.95 12.47
N ARG A 158 2.82 0.05 11.74
CA ARG A 158 2.94 -1.36 12.16
C ARG A 158 3.72 -1.47 13.47
N GLU A 159 4.85 -0.77 13.58
CA GLU A 159 5.64 -0.68 14.80
C GLU A 159 4.82 -0.17 16.00
N LEU A 160 4.07 0.92 15.81
CA LEU A 160 3.21 1.49 16.85
C LEU A 160 2.07 0.53 17.29
N LEU A 161 1.47 -0.20 16.35
CA LEU A 161 0.45 -1.21 16.66
C LEU A 161 1.03 -2.38 17.47
N GLU A 162 2.22 -2.86 17.10
CA GLU A 162 2.93 -3.93 17.80
C GLU A 162 3.27 -3.51 19.24
N GLU A 163 3.82 -2.30 19.42
CA GLU A 163 4.07 -1.73 20.75
C GLU A 163 2.80 -1.64 21.59
N GLN A 164 1.71 -1.14 21.01
CA GLN A 164 0.43 -1.02 21.70
C GLN A 164 -0.11 -2.39 22.13
N ALA A 165 0.06 -3.43 21.30
CA ALA A 165 -0.33 -4.80 21.63
C ALA A 165 0.52 -5.37 22.79
N HIS A 166 1.83 -5.13 22.77
CA HIS A 166 2.72 -5.53 23.86
C HIS A 166 2.38 -4.85 25.19
N GLN A 167 2.06 -3.55 25.18
CA GLN A 167 1.64 -2.83 26.38
C GLN A 167 0.35 -3.38 26.98
N LYS A 168 -0.64 -3.71 26.13
CA LYS A 168 -1.91 -4.34 26.57
C LYS A 168 -1.67 -5.73 27.18
N ASN A 169 -0.78 -6.53 26.59
CA ASN A 169 -0.46 -7.87 27.08
C ASN A 169 0.36 -7.82 28.39
N GLY A 170 1.35 -6.93 28.49
CA GLY A 170 2.18 -6.75 29.70
C GLY A 170 1.41 -6.18 30.90
N ALA A 171 0.44 -5.29 30.65
CA ALA A 171 -0.47 -4.79 31.68
C ALA A 171 -1.37 -5.92 32.23
N THR A 172 -1.78 -6.86 31.39
CA THR A 172 -2.62 -8.00 31.79
C THR A 172 -1.87 -8.98 32.70
N THR A 173 -0.57 -9.21 32.46
CA THR A 173 0.27 -10.07 33.31
C THR A 173 0.65 -9.45 34.67
N THR A 174 0.60 -8.13 34.81
CA THR A 174 0.98 -7.46 36.08
C THR A 174 -0.21 -7.30 37.03
N ALA A 175 -1.44 -7.25 36.50
CA ALA A 175 -2.66 -7.08 37.29
C ALA A 175 -3.09 -8.32 38.10
N THR A 176 -2.50 -9.50 37.86
CA THR A 176 -2.80 -10.74 38.62
C THR A 176 -1.87 -10.99 39.81
N ALA A 177 -0.86 -10.14 40.04
CA ALA A 177 0.18 -10.38 41.06
C ALA A 177 -0.02 -9.61 42.39
N ASN A 178 -1.18 -9.00 42.64
CA ASN A 178 -1.48 -8.34 43.92
C ASN A 178 -2.79 -8.88 44.53
N GLY A 179 -2.70 -10.07 45.14
CA GLY A 179 -3.68 -10.63 46.06
C GLY A 179 -2.96 -11.26 47.24
N ASN A 180 -3.08 -10.62 48.41
CA ASN A 180 -2.43 -10.91 49.69
C ASN A 180 -2.43 -12.40 50.11
N GLY A 181 -1.25 -12.90 50.54
CA GLY A 181 -1.12 -14.11 51.36
C GLY A 181 0.34 -14.46 51.66
N GLY A 182 0.79 -14.21 52.90
CA GLY A 182 2.17 -14.40 53.38
C GLY A 182 2.68 -15.86 53.43
N PRO A 183 3.93 -16.07 53.88
CA PRO A 183 4.81 -17.12 53.35
C PRO A 183 4.68 -18.46 54.09
N LYS A 184 4.70 -19.56 53.35
CA LYS A 184 5.12 -20.86 53.89
C LYS A 184 6.19 -21.46 52.99
N GLN A 185 7.39 -21.54 53.57
CA GLN A 185 8.46 -22.41 53.10
C GLN A 185 7.96 -23.85 53.16
N GLN A 186 8.14 -24.62 52.08
CA GLN A 186 8.40 -26.04 52.21
C GLN A 186 9.15 -26.56 50.98
N HIS A 187 10.32 -27.08 51.28
CA HIS A 187 11.20 -27.91 50.48
C HIS A 187 10.50 -29.25 50.20
N GLN A 188 10.43 -29.71 48.95
CA GLN A 188 10.63 -31.13 48.61
C GLN A 188 10.65 -31.40 47.10
N GLN A 189 11.45 -32.40 46.77
CA GLN A 189 11.87 -32.90 45.46
C GLN A 189 10.82 -33.77 44.78
N ASN A 190 11.02 -33.95 43.46
CA ASN A 190 10.70 -35.10 42.60
C ASN A 190 9.34 -35.80 42.72
N GLY A 191 8.64 -35.88 41.59
CA GLY A 191 7.56 -36.85 41.39
C GLY A 191 6.85 -36.66 40.05
N ASN A 192 7.43 -37.23 39.00
CA ASN A 192 6.76 -37.43 37.71
C ASN A 192 5.64 -38.48 37.87
N THR A 193 4.39 -38.04 37.84
CA THR A 193 3.19 -38.84 37.47
C THR A 193 2.07 -37.81 37.26
N THR A 194 1.25 -37.80 36.22
CA THR A 194 0.23 -38.82 35.97
C THR A 194 -0.51 -38.50 34.65
N THR A 195 -1.08 -39.57 34.08
CA THR A 195 -2.36 -39.62 33.35
C THR A 195 -2.35 -39.31 31.86
N THR A 196 -2.07 -40.37 31.11
CA THR A 196 -2.60 -40.60 29.77
C THR A 196 -4.12 -40.71 29.81
N THR A 197 -4.83 -39.75 29.21
CA THR A 197 -6.22 -39.94 28.76
C THR A 197 -6.18 -40.22 27.26
N THR A 198 -6.52 -41.44 26.90
CA THR A 198 -6.71 -41.89 25.52
C THR A 198 -8.02 -41.34 24.97
N THR A 199 -7.95 -40.50 23.93
CA THR A 199 -9.01 -40.42 22.92
C THR A 199 -8.37 -40.43 21.54
N THR A 200 -8.50 -41.58 20.89
CA THR A 200 -8.20 -41.85 19.49
C THR A 200 -8.96 -40.91 18.56
N THR A 201 -8.30 -40.35 17.53
CA THR A 201 -8.78 -40.36 16.12
C THR A 201 -7.63 -39.92 15.20
N THR A 202 -7.05 -40.93 14.54
CA THR A 202 -6.61 -40.99 13.13
C THR A 202 -6.09 -39.71 12.46
N THR A 203 -4.82 -39.69 12.03
CA THR A 203 -4.41 -39.58 10.62
C THR A 203 -2.89 -39.83 10.45
N THR A 204 -2.59 -40.92 9.76
CA THR A 204 -1.45 -41.22 8.88
C THR A 204 -0.03 -40.79 9.28
N THR A 205 0.71 -41.78 9.77
CA THR A 205 2.17 -41.90 9.80
C THR A 205 2.78 -41.85 8.39
N THR A 206 3.83 -41.06 8.21
CA THR A 206 4.98 -41.47 7.38
C THR A 206 6.27 -41.12 8.13
N THR A 207 6.93 -42.18 8.60
CA THR A 207 8.23 -42.29 9.27
C THR A 207 9.33 -41.74 8.35
N THR A 208 10.37 -41.02 8.79
CA THR A 208 11.69 -41.49 9.30
C THR A 208 12.56 -40.20 9.26
N THR A 209 13.48 -39.80 10.15
CA THR A 209 14.47 -40.51 10.96
C THR A 209 14.94 -39.54 12.04
N THR A 210 14.99 -40.01 13.28
CA THR A 210 15.66 -39.32 14.38
C THR A 210 17.16 -39.58 14.27
N THR A 211 17.95 -38.54 14.03
CA THR A 211 19.35 -38.49 14.46
C THR A 211 19.45 -37.40 15.52
N THR A 212 19.59 -37.86 16.75
CA THR A 212 20.06 -37.11 17.90
C THR A 212 21.39 -36.45 17.54
N ASP A 213 21.48 -35.13 17.53
CA ASP A 213 22.73 -34.38 17.76
C ASP A 213 22.42 -32.89 17.96
N ASN A 214 22.83 -32.36 19.12
CA ASN A 214 22.76 -30.96 19.57
C ASN A 214 21.40 -30.25 19.52
N ALA A 215 20.89 -29.89 20.70
CA ALA A 215 19.83 -28.92 20.91
C ALA A 215 20.27 -27.52 20.44
N GLY A 216 20.38 -27.34 19.12
CA GLY A 216 20.49 -26.05 18.47
C GLY A 216 19.12 -25.38 18.58
N ASP A 217 19.11 -24.21 19.21
CA ASP A 217 17.96 -23.34 19.43
C ASP A 217 16.89 -23.47 18.33
N ALA A 218 15.79 -24.14 18.66
CA ALA A 218 14.67 -24.37 17.76
C ALA A 218 14.10 -23.05 17.22
N THR A 219 14.24 -21.95 17.98
CA THR A 219 13.87 -20.60 17.57
C THR A 219 14.80 -20.10 16.47
N ALA A 220 16.11 -20.28 16.62
CA ALA A 220 17.08 -19.91 15.59
C ALA A 220 16.86 -20.72 14.29
N ALA A 221 16.50 -22.01 14.41
CA ALA A 221 16.16 -22.82 13.24
C ALA A 221 14.88 -22.31 12.54
N ALA A 222 13.85 -21.96 13.31
CA ALA A 222 12.62 -21.39 12.77
C ALA A 222 12.86 -20.03 12.10
N LEU A 223 13.66 -19.15 12.71
CA LEU A 223 14.01 -17.84 12.15
C LEU A 223 14.83 -17.95 10.86
N ARG A 224 15.79 -18.87 10.79
CA ARG A 224 16.55 -19.13 9.54
C ARG A 224 15.64 -19.66 8.43
N SER A 225 14.68 -20.53 8.77
CA SER A 225 13.69 -21.03 7.81
C SER A 225 12.77 -19.92 7.31
N ALA A 226 12.33 -19.02 8.19
CA ALA A 226 11.52 -17.86 7.83
C ALA A 226 12.30 -16.88 6.93
N LEU A 227 13.57 -16.62 7.24
CA LEU A 227 14.44 -15.79 6.40
C LEU A 227 14.64 -16.41 5.02
N THR A 228 14.88 -17.72 4.95
CA THR A 228 15.04 -18.44 3.67
C THR A 228 13.77 -18.34 2.81
N HIS A 229 12.58 -18.46 3.41
CA HIS A 229 11.31 -18.28 2.70
C HIS A 229 11.10 -16.83 2.23
N ALA A 230 11.52 -15.84 3.01
CA ALA A 230 11.46 -14.43 2.62
C ALA A 230 12.40 -14.13 1.44
N GLU A 231 13.60 -14.69 1.42
CA GLU A 231 14.54 -14.55 0.29
C GLU A 231 14.00 -15.22 -0.98
N GLN A 232 13.39 -16.40 -0.85
CA GLN A 232 12.76 -17.09 -1.98
C GLN A 232 11.58 -16.31 -2.56
N THR A 233 10.75 -15.70 -1.70
CA THR A 233 9.64 -14.88 -2.16
C THR A 233 10.11 -13.57 -2.79
N ALA A 234 11.17 -12.94 -2.26
CA ALA A 234 11.78 -11.77 -2.87
C ALA A 234 12.40 -12.08 -4.25
N GLU A 235 13.08 -13.22 -4.40
CA GLU A 235 13.63 -13.67 -5.68
C GLU A 235 12.52 -14.00 -6.69
N ALA A 236 11.42 -14.63 -6.25
CA ALA A 236 10.26 -14.88 -7.10
C ALA A 236 9.61 -13.56 -7.57
N ALA A 237 9.49 -12.57 -6.69
CA ALA A 237 8.98 -11.24 -7.02
C ALA A 237 9.91 -10.51 -8.01
N ARG A 238 11.24 -10.60 -7.82
CA ARG A 238 12.22 -10.04 -8.75
C ARG A 238 12.10 -10.67 -10.15
N ARG A 239 11.97 -11.99 -10.23
CA ARG A 239 11.77 -12.69 -11.52
C ARG A 239 10.47 -12.30 -12.20
N ALA A 240 9.39 -12.13 -11.44
CA ALA A 240 8.13 -11.65 -11.98
C ALA A 240 8.25 -10.23 -12.53
N LEU A 241 8.99 -9.35 -11.85
CA LEU A 241 9.29 -8.00 -12.31
C LEU A 241 10.12 -8.01 -13.59
N ASP A 242 11.19 -8.80 -13.66
CA ASP A 242 12.03 -8.93 -14.85
C ASP A 242 11.23 -9.46 -16.04
N SER A 243 10.36 -10.45 -15.80
CA SER A 243 9.44 -10.96 -16.83
C SER A 243 8.50 -9.86 -17.33
N TYR A 244 7.92 -9.06 -16.44
CA TYR A 244 7.05 -7.95 -16.81
C TYR A 244 7.80 -6.89 -17.63
N LEU A 245 9.00 -6.48 -17.18
CA LEU A 245 9.83 -5.52 -17.90
C LEU A 245 10.25 -6.03 -19.28
N SER A 246 10.50 -7.33 -19.44
CA SER A 246 10.81 -7.92 -20.74
C SER A 246 9.63 -7.84 -21.72
N VAL A 247 8.39 -8.02 -21.24
CA VAL A 247 7.18 -7.89 -22.04
C VAL A 247 6.95 -6.43 -22.44
N VAL A 248 7.15 -5.50 -21.51
CA VAL A 248 7.05 -4.05 -21.78
C VAL A 248 8.11 -3.61 -22.80
N ALA A 249 9.35 -4.07 -22.68
CA ALA A 249 10.42 -3.78 -23.63
C ALA A 249 10.15 -4.38 -25.03
N ALA A 250 9.59 -5.59 -25.11
CA ALA A 250 9.18 -6.20 -26.37
C ALA A 250 8.02 -5.43 -27.04
N ALA A 251 7.06 -4.94 -26.26
CA ALA A 251 5.98 -4.08 -26.76
C ALA A 251 6.51 -2.75 -27.30
N ALA A 252 7.48 -2.14 -26.61
CA ALA A 252 8.15 -0.92 -27.09
C ALA A 252 8.94 -1.15 -28.39
N ALA A 253 9.60 -2.31 -28.55
CA ALA A 253 10.32 -2.66 -29.78
C ALA A 253 9.39 -2.93 -30.98
N ALA A 254 8.18 -3.47 -30.73
CA ALA A 254 7.18 -3.70 -31.77
C ALA A 254 6.58 -2.39 -32.32
N ASP A 255 6.48 -1.34 -31.49
CA ASP A 255 5.98 -0.02 -31.92
C ASP A 255 6.96 0.69 -32.87
N VAL A 256 8.27 0.52 -32.65
CA VAL A 256 9.33 1.05 -33.54
C VAL A 256 9.35 0.35 -34.91
N GLY A 257 8.94 -0.92 -34.99
CA GLY A 257 8.87 -1.68 -36.24
C GLY A 257 7.73 -1.28 -37.19
N SER A 258 6.67 -0.64 -36.68
CA SER A 258 5.50 -0.22 -37.48
C SER A 258 5.73 1.10 -38.23
N ALA A 259 6.69 1.92 -37.77
CA ALA A 259 6.99 3.23 -38.38
C ALA A 259 7.78 3.14 -39.71
N ALA A 260 8.36 1.99 -40.05
CA ALA A 260 9.25 1.85 -41.21
C ALA A 260 8.55 1.51 -42.55
N SER A 261 7.23 1.33 -42.60
CA SER A 261 6.53 0.86 -43.82
C SER A 261 5.36 1.71 -44.33
N ARG A 262 5.35 3.02 -44.04
CA ARG A 262 4.45 3.96 -44.75
C ARG A 262 5.27 4.90 -45.62
N ARG A 263 5.52 4.50 -46.88
CA ARG A 263 5.92 5.47 -47.92
C ARG A 263 4.74 6.42 -48.12
N GLY A 264 4.94 7.70 -47.78
CA GLY A 264 3.94 8.74 -48.01
C GLY A 264 3.61 8.89 -49.51
N PRO A 265 2.47 9.53 -49.82
CA PRO A 265 2.01 9.70 -51.20
C PRO A 265 3.07 10.42 -52.03
N THR A 266 3.35 9.88 -53.21
CA THR A 266 4.39 10.43 -54.08
C THR A 266 3.89 11.71 -54.74
N SER A 267 4.81 12.61 -55.16
CA SER A 267 4.47 13.90 -55.80
C SER A 267 3.54 13.78 -57.03
N ARG A 268 3.41 12.57 -57.60
CA ARG A 268 2.50 12.27 -58.71
C ARG A 268 1.02 12.20 -58.28
N GLU A 269 0.73 11.84 -57.04
CA GLU A 269 -0.64 11.74 -56.50
C GLU A 269 -1.21 13.10 -56.05
N LEU A 270 -0.35 14.07 -55.76
CA LEU A 270 -0.76 15.43 -55.34
C LEU A 270 -1.04 16.38 -56.51
N SER A 271 -0.75 15.98 -57.75
CA SER A 271 -0.71 16.89 -58.91
C SER A 271 -1.95 16.84 -59.82
N GLY A 272 -2.98 16.05 -59.50
CA GLY A 272 -4.29 16.17 -60.16
C GLY A 272 -4.32 15.94 -61.68
N GLU A 273 -3.50 15.02 -62.21
CA GLU A 273 -3.53 14.66 -63.63
C GLU A 273 -4.66 13.65 -63.91
N MET A 274 -5.88 14.14 -64.16
CA MET A 274 -6.93 13.36 -64.82
C MET A 274 -6.64 13.35 -66.33
N GLY A 275 -5.69 12.52 -66.75
CA GLY A 275 -5.41 12.23 -68.16
C GLY A 275 -6.06 10.91 -68.56
N GLY A 276 -7.13 10.98 -69.35
CA GLY A 276 -7.75 9.81 -69.96
C GLY A 276 -6.86 9.16 -71.02
N ASP A 277 -7.12 7.89 -71.30
CA ASP A 277 -7.21 7.38 -72.66
C ASP A 277 -7.94 6.03 -72.66
N THR A 278 -9.10 6.03 -73.31
CA THR A 278 -9.76 4.86 -73.87
C THR A 278 -9.33 4.69 -75.33
N THR A 279 -8.91 3.48 -75.70
CA THR A 279 -9.03 2.77 -77.00
C THR A 279 -7.99 1.65 -76.98
N GLY A 280 -8.17 0.40 -77.41
CA GLY A 280 -9.20 -0.47 -77.98
C GLY A 280 -8.52 -1.87 -77.99
N VAL A 281 -9.14 -3.05 -78.12
CA VAL A 281 -9.98 -3.56 -79.21
C VAL A 281 -10.45 -4.97 -78.84
N ALA A 282 -11.73 -5.27 -79.07
CA ALA A 282 -12.30 -6.50 -79.66
C ALA A 282 -13.81 -6.21 -79.80
N ALA A 283 -14.47 -6.23 -80.97
CA ALA A 283 -14.20 -6.75 -82.30
C ALA A 283 -14.80 -5.79 -83.36
#